data_AF-A0A7Y3ERR0-F1
#
_entry.id   AF-A0A7Y3ERR0-F1
#
_cell.length_a   1.000
_cell.length_b   1.000
_cell.length_c   1.000
_cell.angle_alpha   90.00
_cell.angle_beta   90.00
_cell.angle_gamma   90.00
#
_symmetry.space_group_name_H-M   'P 1'
#
loop_
_entity.id
_entity.type
_entity.pdbx_description
1 polymer ?
#
loop_
_entity_poly.entity_id
_entity_poly.type
_entity_poly.pdbx_seq_one_letter_code
_entity_poly.pdbx_strand_id
1 'polypeptide(L)' 'MARPRTKKFEFGKGIYYFNIKKGYNNNITIKRQEKQKALDAYRQYLKTQKENCEWLGKWDGKKFIDDNFEKLVAVKK' A
#
# COMPACT_ATOMS: atom_id res chain seq x y z
N MET A 1 31.22 15.46 -15.60
CA MET A 1 30.15 14.48 -15.91
C MET A 1 29.03 14.68 -14.90
N ALA A 2 27.87 15.20 -15.32
CA ALA A 2 26.73 15.38 -14.43
C ALA A 2 26.17 14.02 -14.01
N ARG A 3 26.18 13.72 -12.71
CA ARG A 3 25.57 12.49 -12.16
C ARG A 3 24.07 12.51 -12.48
N PRO A 4 23.49 11.51 -13.16
CA PRO A 4 22.06 11.47 -13.41
C PRO A 4 21.34 11.48 -12.06
N ARG A 5 20.50 12.50 -11.87
CA ARG A 5 19.71 12.72 -10.65
C ARG A 5 18.92 11.45 -10.38
N THR A 6 19.13 10.85 -9.21
CA THR A 6 18.44 9.67 -8.72
C THR A 6 16.95 9.75 -9.07
N LYS A 7 16.46 8.78 -9.86
CA LYS A 7 15.05 8.68 -10.26
C LYS A 7 14.21 8.84 -8.99
N LYS A 8 13.50 9.96 -8.88
CA LYS A 8 12.54 10.20 -7.81
C LYS A 8 11.60 9.00 -7.82
N PHE A 9 11.37 8.38 -6.66
CA PHE A 9 10.35 7.36 -6.51
C PHE A 9 8.99 8.03 -6.77
N GLU A 10 8.60 8.09 -8.03
CA GLU A 10 7.28 8.53 -8.44
C GLU A 10 6.33 7.38 -8.09
N PHE A 11 5.61 7.56 -6.98
CA PHE A 11 4.47 6.71 -6.67
C PHE A 11 3.50 6.79 -7.87
N GLY A 12 3.14 5.63 -8.42
CA GLY A 12 2.32 5.58 -9.61
C GLY A 12 0.89 5.99 -9.27
N LYS A 13 0.34 6.92 -10.04
CA LYS A 13 -1.08 7.29 -9.92
C LYS A 13 -1.94 6.05 -10.14
N GLY A 14 -2.90 5.82 -9.25
CA GLY A 14 -3.79 4.67 -9.31
C GLY A 14 -3.28 3.44 -8.56
N ILE A 15 -2.08 3.47 -7.96
CA ILE A 15 -1.50 2.33 -7.28
C ILE A 15 -1.87 2.37 -5.80
N TYR A 16 -2.29 1.23 -5.28
CA TYR A 16 -2.53 0.97 -3.87
C TYR A 16 -1.23 0.58 -3.18
N TYR A 17 -0.95 1.22 -2.06
CA TYR A 17 0.21 0.98 -1.24
C TYR A 17 -0.24 0.51 0.14
N PHE A 18 0.51 -0.44 0.68
CA PHE A 18 0.38 -0.85 2.07
C PHE A 18 1.71 -1.37 2.57
N ASN A 19 1.95 -1.14 3.84
CA ASN A 19 3.15 -1.54 4.54
C ASN A 19 2.85 -2.73 5.43
N ILE A 20 3.80 -3.66 5.49
CA ILE A 20 3.74 -4.82 6.38
C ILE A 20 5.06 -4.88 7.12
N LYS A 21 5.01 -4.75 8.44
CA LYS A 21 6.17 -4.89 9.33
C LYS A 21 6.34 -6.35 9.72
N LYS A 22 7.16 -7.09 8.99
CA LYS A 22 7.47 -8.49 9.34
C LYS A 22 8.69 -8.52 10.29
N GLY A 23 8.45 -8.44 11.59
CA GLY A 23 9.48 -8.56 12.63
C GLY A 23 10.38 -7.32 12.81
N TYR A 24 11.56 -7.51 13.42
CA TYR A 24 12.38 -6.44 14.02
C TYR A 24 12.97 -5.40 13.06
N ASN A 25 13.02 -5.64 11.74
CA ASN A 25 13.60 -4.66 10.78
C ASN A 25 13.15 -4.80 9.31
N ASN A 26 12.10 -5.58 9.00
CA ASN A 26 11.62 -5.75 7.62
C ASN A 26 10.27 -5.07 7.43
N ASN A 27 10.30 -3.82 6.96
CA ASN A 27 9.12 -3.13 6.45
C ASN A 27 8.99 -3.39 4.94
N ILE A 28 7.98 -4.17 4.56
CA ILE A 28 7.71 -4.49 3.16
C ILE A 28 6.61 -3.55 2.68
N THR A 29 6.96 -2.61 1.82
CA THR A 29 5.98 -1.79 1.09
C THR A 29 5.51 -2.54 -0.15
N ILE A 30 4.28 -3.03 -0.11
CA ILE A 30 3.65 -3.67 -1.26
C ILE A 30 2.88 -2.61 -2.05
N LYS A 31 3.11 -2.60 -3.37
CA LYS A 31 2.39 -1.76 -4.32
C LYS A 31 1.58 -2.63 -5.28
N ARG A 32 0.31 -2.32 -5.48
CA ARG A 32 -0.61 -3.05 -6.37
C ARG A 32 -1.45 -2.08 -7.18
N GLN A 33 -1.53 -2.28 -8.49
CA GLN A 33 -2.38 -1.46 -9.37
C GLN A 33 -3.87 -1.80 -9.18
N GLU A 34 -4.20 -3.06 -8.96
CA GLU A 34 -5.58 -3.51 -8.80
C GLU A 34 -6.04 -3.45 -7.35
N LYS A 35 -7.16 -2.76 -7.13
CA LYS A 35 -7.83 -2.66 -5.82
C LYS A 35 -8.13 -4.03 -5.22
N GLN A 36 -8.69 -4.95 -6.01
CA GLN A 36 -9.07 -6.28 -5.53
C GLN A 36 -7.87 -7.09 -5.05
N LYS A 37 -6.78 -7.11 -5.83
CA LYS A 37 -5.53 -7.77 -5.45
C LYS A 37 -4.86 -7.13 -4.23
N ALA A 38 -4.96 -5.81 -4.10
CA ALA A 38 -4.43 -5.08 -2.95
C ALA A 38 -5.19 -5.46 -1.66
N LEU A 39 -6.52 -5.46 -1.72
CA LEU A 39 -7.39 -5.83 -0.60
C LEU A 39 -7.22 -7.29 -0.21
N ASP A 40 -7.15 -8.20 -1.18
CA ASP A 40 -7.00 -9.63 -0.93
C ASP A 40 -5.64 -9.94 -0.27
N ALA A 41 -4.57 -9.37 -0.81
CA ALA A 41 -3.24 -9.46 -0.20
C ALA A 41 -3.25 -8.89 1.23
N TYR A 42 -3.76 -7.66 1.40
CA TYR A 42 -3.84 -7.04 2.72
C TYR A 42 -4.69 -7.86 3.69
N ARG A 43 -5.80 -8.46 3.25
CA ARG A 43 -6.63 -9.34 4.07
C ARG A 43 -5.88 -10.60 4.50
N GLN A 44 -5.08 -11.18 3.61
CA GLN A 44 -4.23 -12.33 3.93
C GLN A 44 -3.20 -11.95 5.01
N TYR A 45 -2.55 -10.80 4.86
CA TYR A 45 -1.58 -10.31 5.84
C TYR A 45 -2.23 -9.88 7.15
N LEU A 46 -3.43 -9.30 7.11
CA LEU A 46 -4.21 -8.92 8.29
C LEU A 46 -4.63 -10.15 9.10
N LYS A 47 -4.90 -11.28 8.44
CA LYS A 47 -5.16 -12.57 9.14
C LYS A 47 -3.92 -13.11 9.84
N THR A 48 -2.74 -12.97 9.24
CA THR A 48 -1.49 -13.53 9.80
C THR A 48 -0.80 -12.58 10.78
N GLN A 49 -0.89 -11.26 10.56
CA GLN A 49 -0.11 -10.23 11.26
C GLN A 49 -0.93 -8.94 11.41
N LYS A 50 -2.05 -9.02 12.12
CA LYS A 50 -3.01 -7.91 12.30
C LYS A 50 -2.38 -6.64 12.87
N GLU A 51 -1.46 -6.76 13.83
CA GLU A 51 -0.85 -5.64 14.53
C GLU A 51 0.26 -4.92 13.74
N ASN A 52 0.73 -5.55 12.65
CA ASN A 52 1.89 -5.07 11.89
C ASN A 52 1.56 -4.70 10.43
N CYS A 53 0.27 -4.69 10.08
CA CYS A 53 -0.20 -4.26 8.76
C CYS A 53 -0.68 -2.81 8.83
N GLU A 54 -0.14 -1.97 7.96
CA GLU A 54 -0.47 -0.55 7.86
C GLU A 54 -0.90 -0.26 6.42
N TRP A 55 -2.18 0.01 6.24
CA TRP A 55 -2.71 0.38 4.93
C TRP A 55 -2.42 1.86 4.68
N LEU A 56 -1.75 2.18 3.56
CA LEU A 56 -1.45 3.58 3.19
C LEU A 56 -2.52 4.17 2.25
N GLY A 57 -3.21 3.31 1.51
CA GLY A 57 -4.22 3.72 0.52
C GLY A 57 -3.71 3.85 -0.90
N LYS A 58 -4.55 4.44 -1.75
CA LYS A 58 -4.30 4.65 -3.18
C LYS A 58 -3.58 5.97 -3.41
N TRP A 59 -2.47 5.93 -4.12
CA TRP A 59 -1.79 7.14 -4.54
C TRP A 59 -2.47 7.75 -5.77
N ASP A 60 -2.89 9.01 -5.71
CA ASP A 60 -3.47 9.73 -6.86
C ASP A 60 -2.44 10.53 -7.68
N GLY A 61 -1.16 10.46 -7.31
CA GLY A 61 -0.11 11.31 -7.90
C GLY A 61 0.24 12.52 -7.04
N LYS A 62 -0.61 12.88 -6.05
CA LYS A 62 -0.39 14.04 -5.18
C LYS A 62 -0.59 13.75 -3.69
N LYS A 63 -1.55 12.87 -3.37
CA LYS A 63 -1.89 12.44 -2.02
C LYS A 63 -2.37 10.99 -2.03
N PHE A 64 -2.31 10.35 -0.87
CA PHE A 64 -3.05 9.11 -0.63
C PHE A 64 -4.53 9.43 -0.45
N ILE A 65 -5.34 8.91 -1.36
CA ILE A 65 -6.79 8.80 -1.24
C ILE A 65 -7.07 7.34 -0.92
N ASP A 66 -8.14 7.03 -0.20
CA ASP A 66 -8.48 5.63 0.13
C ASP A 66 -7.58 4.95 1.19
N ASP A 67 -7.13 5.73 2.19
CA ASP A 67 -6.42 5.24 3.39
C ASP A 67 -7.31 4.39 4.32
N ASN A 68 -8.63 4.40 4.13
CA ASN A 68 -9.53 3.65 4.99
C ASN A 68 -9.91 2.27 4.40
N PHE A 69 -9.12 1.26 4.72
CA PHE A 69 -9.39 -0.14 4.36
C PHE A 69 -10.79 -0.61 4.79
N GLU A 70 -11.30 -0.17 5.94
CA GLU A 70 -12.63 -0.61 6.42
C GLU A 70 -13.76 -0.09 5.53
N LYS A 71 -13.68 1.17 5.08
CA LYS A 71 -14.64 1.72 4.10
C LYS A 71 -14.58 0.97 2.77
N LEU A 72 -13.40 0.49 2.37
CA LEU A 72 -13.24 -0.26 1.12
C LEU A 72 -13.87 -1.65 1.16
N VAL A 73 -13.86 -2.29 2.32
CA VAL A 73 -14.45 -3.62 2.54
C VAL A 73 -15.96 -3.52 2.83
N ALA A 74 -16.40 -2.47 3.53
CA ALA A 74 -17.79 -2.28 3.95
C ALA A 74 -18.76 -1.90 2.81
N VAL A 75 -18.26 -1.45 1.65
CA VAL A 75 -19.10 -1.11 0.46
C VAL A 75 -19.66 -2.36 -0.25
N LYS A 76 -19.46 -3.56 0.29
CA LYS A 76 -20.27 -4.74 -0.07
C LYS A 76 -21.38 -4.95 0.97
N LYS A 77 -22.46 -4.19 0.88
CA LYS A 77 -23.74 -4.59 1.47
C LYS A 77 -24.87 -4.25 0.52
#